data_AF-A0A2D5EP52-F1
#
_entry.id   AF-A0A2D5EP52-F1
#
_cell.length_a   1.000
_cell.length_b   1.000
_cell.length_c   1.000
_cell.angle_alpha   90.00
_cell.angle_beta   90.00
_cell.angle_gamma   90.00
#
_symmetry.space_group_name_H-M   'P 1'
#
loop_
_entity.id
_entity.type
_entity.pdbx_description
1 polymer ?
#
loop_
_entity_poly.entity_id
_entity_poly.type
_entity_poly.pdbx_seq_one_letter_code
_entity_poly.pdbx_strand_id
1 'polypeptide(L)'
;MRTPPLVLLLLAGTACGRDLPPRFVVERDVGDFAYRRYQRVLDVEFPVPENPAEGHTATYVQRTRDGRDVILATAFVTVYEQAPSLSSEVRDRLDELGSYDVVVEKNEGEWMWRLDSGELPWLLWVSGRYLVKLGGPPGGAIPEELVETYADLYPSDLNEHGRAREGAASHGASAASDEGEDPELEMPSSLREGAPQ
;
A
#
# COMPACT_ATOMS: atom_id res chain seq x y z
N MET A 1 -23.37 37.91 40.12
CA MET A 1 -22.65 36.63 39.96
C MET A 1 -22.23 36.53 38.50
N ARG A 2 -20.92 36.56 38.20
CA ARG A 2 -20.37 36.52 36.83
C ARG A 2 -19.80 35.13 36.59
N THR A 3 -20.37 34.40 35.62
CA THR A 3 -19.88 33.12 35.12
C THR A 3 -18.60 33.33 34.29
N PRO A 4 -17.54 32.54 34.49
CA PRO A 4 -16.33 32.64 33.66
C PRO A 4 -16.54 31.95 32.30
N PRO A 5 -15.83 32.39 31.24
CA PRO A 5 -15.90 31.75 29.93
C PRO A 5 -15.06 30.47 29.91
N LEU A 6 -15.65 29.40 29.39
CA LEU A 6 -15.02 28.11 29.13
C LEU A 6 -14.06 28.29 27.93
N VAL A 7 -12.76 28.23 28.18
CA VAL A 7 -11.73 28.26 27.12
C VAL A 7 -11.66 26.87 26.51
N LEU A 8 -12.13 26.73 25.28
CA LEU A 8 -12.02 25.51 24.47
C LEU A 8 -10.59 25.45 23.90
N LEU A 9 -9.73 24.60 24.49
CA LEU A 9 -8.38 24.37 24.01
C LEU A 9 -8.44 23.38 22.82
N LEU A 10 -8.42 23.89 21.59
CA LEU A 10 -8.14 23.06 20.41
C LEU A 10 -6.66 22.65 20.44
N LEU A 11 -6.37 21.41 20.84
CA LEU A 11 -5.08 20.79 20.54
C LEU A 11 -5.07 20.42 19.04
N ALA A 12 -4.54 21.31 18.22
CA ALA A 12 -4.10 20.97 16.88
C ALA A 12 -2.83 20.11 17.00
N GLY A 13 -3.00 18.78 17.01
CA GLY A 13 -1.89 17.86 16.87
C GLY A 13 -1.26 18.05 15.50
N THR A 14 -0.10 18.71 15.45
CA THR A 14 0.76 18.70 14.27
C THR A 14 1.29 17.28 14.13
N ALA A 15 0.62 16.46 13.34
CA ALA A 15 1.21 15.24 12.80
C ALA A 15 2.37 15.68 11.91
N CYS A 16 3.57 15.75 12.48
CA CYS A 16 4.80 15.78 11.72
C CYS A 16 4.89 14.45 10.98
N GLY A 17 4.29 14.37 9.79
CA GLY A 17 4.56 13.29 8.87
C GLY A 17 6.07 13.30 8.61
N ARG A 18 6.73 12.17 8.86
CA ARG A 18 8.14 12.02 8.45
C ARG A 18 8.19 12.24 6.94
N ASP A 19 9.11 13.09 6.48
CA ASP A 19 9.31 13.32 5.06
C ASP A 19 9.67 11.99 4.38
N LEU A 20 8.88 11.63 3.37
CA LEU A 20 9.13 10.42 2.59
C LEU A 20 10.41 10.58 1.77
N PRO A 21 11.19 9.50 1.55
CA PRO A 21 12.35 9.55 0.68
C PRO A 21 11.96 10.02 -0.74
N PRO A 22 12.82 10.77 -1.46
CA PRO A 22 12.50 11.27 -2.81
C PRO A 22 12.15 10.20 -3.84
N ARG A 23 12.59 8.96 -3.62
CA ARG A 23 12.28 7.78 -4.45
C ARG A 23 11.50 6.71 -3.70
N PHE A 24 10.84 7.09 -2.61
CA PHE A 24 9.92 6.26 -1.81
C PHE A 24 10.53 5.03 -1.12
N VAL A 25 11.80 4.75 -1.35
CA VAL A 25 12.54 3.66 -0.69
C VAL A 25 13.76 4.20 0.03
N VAL A 26 14.24 3.43 1.02
CA VAL A 26 15.37 3.83 1.86
C VAL A 26 16.69 3.49 1.16
N GLU A 27 17.31 4.49 0.53
CA GLU A 27 18.59 4.33 -0.19
C GLU A 27 19.81 4.44 0.75
N ARG A 28 19.78 3.71 1.87
CA ARG A 28 20.88 3.64 2.87
C ARG A 28 20.83 2.31 3.62
N ASP A 29 21.89 2.01 4.36
CA ASP A 29 21.95 0.81 5.20
C ASP A 29 20.84 0.82 6.27
N VAL A 30 20.28 -0.37 6.53
CA VAL A 30 19.20 -0.60 7.50
C VAL A 30 19.62 -1.75 8.40
N GLY A 31 19.82 -1.47 9.69
CA GLY A 31 20.42 -2.44 10.61
C GLY A 31 21.76 -2.95 10.08
N ASP A 32 21.90 -4.28 10.02
CA ASP A 32 23.08 -4.96 9.46
C ASP A 32 23.03 -5.17 7.93
N PHE A 33 21.95 -4.73 7.27
CA PHE A 33 21.77 -4.88 5.84
C PHE A 33 22.29 -3.65 5.09
N ALA A 34 23.31 -3.87 4.26
CA ALA A 34 23.90 -2.84 3.43
C ALA A 34 23.04 -2.60 2.18
N TYR A 35 22.72 -1.34 1.90
CA TYR A 35 22.02 -0.96 0.67
C TYR A 35 22.88 -1.26 -0.56
N ARG A 36 22.24 -1.76 -1.62
CA ARG A 36 22.92 -2.11 -2.87
C ARG A 36 22.43 -1.34 -4.06
N ARG A 37 21.13 -1.24 -4.24
CA ARG A 37 20.58 -0.71 -5.49
C ARG A 37 19.14 -0.25 -5.33
N TYR A 38 18.85 0.86 -5.99
CA TYR A 38 17.53 1.33 -6.34
C TYR A 38 17.17 0.93 -7.77
N GLN A 39 15.91 0.58 -8.01
CA GLN A 39 15.35 0.50 -9.35
C GLN A 39 13.93 1.08 -9.36
N ARG A 40 13.62 1.79 -10.45
CA ARG A 40 12.24 2.06 -10.85
C ARG A 40 11.70 0.85 -11.58
N VAL A 41 10.49 0.41 -11.23
CA VAL A 41 9.79 -0.73 -11.83
C VAL A 41 8.57 -0.18 -12.56
N LEU A 42 8.50 -0.43 -13.86
CA LEU A 42 7.38 0.00 -14.70
C LEU A 42 6.23 -1.01 -14.72
N ASP A 43 6.52 -2.26 -14.39
CA ASP A 43 5.53 -3.33 -14.31
C ASP A 43 5.00 -3.39 -12.86
N VAL A 44 3.79 -2.90 -12.66
CA VAL A 44 3.14 -2.85 -11.34
C VAL A 44 2.52 -4.20 -11.04
N GLU A 45 2.98 -4.86 -9.99
CA GLU A 45 2.52 -6.21 -9.60
C GLU A 45 1.02 -6.26 -9.27
N PHE A 46 0.47 -5.16 -8.75
CA PHE A 46 -0.93 -5.03 -8.36
C PHE A 46 -1.60 -3.92 -9.18
N PRO A 47 -1.90 -4.14 -10.47
CA PRO A 47 -2.58 -3.13 -11.27
C PRO A 47 -3.99 -2.93 -10.71
N VAL A 48 -4.37 -1.67 -10.51
CA VAL A 48 -5.72 -1.28 -10.12
C VAL A 48 -6.35 -0.56 -11.32
N PRO A 49 -7.53 -0.98 -11.80
CA PRO A 49 -8.22 -0.30 -12.90
C PRO A 49 -8.32 1.20 -12.64
N GLU A 50 -7.99 2.00 -13.66
CA GLU A 50 -8.15 3.47 -13.63
C GLU A 50 -7.38 4.19 -12.51
N ASN A 51 -6.44 3.50 -11.87
CA ASN A 51 -5.54 4.07 -10.87
C ASN A 51 -4.08 3.75 -11.26
N PRO A 52 -3.48 4.56 -12.15
CA PRO A 52 -2.10 4.37 -12.59
C PRO A 52 -1.12 4.34 -11.42
N ALA A 53 -0.03 3.59 -11.58
CA ALA A 53 0.96 3.43 -10.52
C ALA A 53 2.40 3.32 -11.03
N GLU A 54 3.34 3.63 -10.16
CA GLU A 54 4.79 3.49 -10.38
C GLU A 54 5.42 2.68 -9.25
N GLY A 55 6.23 1.68 -9.59
CA GLY A 55 6.95 0.86 -8.62
C GLY A 55 8.36 1.38 -8.34
N HIS A 56 8.78 1.32 -7.08
CA HIS A 56 10.12 1.65 -6.62
C HIS A 56 10.66 0.49 -5.79
N THR A 57 11.89 0.05 -6.04
CA THR A 57 12.50 -1.01 -5.25
C THR A 57 13.88 -0.64 -4.73
N ALA A 58 14.17 -1.08 -3.52
CA ALA A 58 15.50 -1.10 -2.93
C ALA A 58 15.89 -2.54 -2.56
N THR A 59 17.13 -2.90 -2.90
CA THR A 59 17.73 -4.17 -2.50
C THR A 59 18.80 -3.94 -1.44
N TYR A 60 18.76 -4.75 -0.40
CA TYR A 60 19.72 -4.75 0.69
C TYR A 60 20.34 -6.13 0.84
N VAL A 61 21.59 -6.18 1.31
CA VAL A 61 22.26 -7.44 1.56
C VAL A 61 23.04 -7.44 2.85
N GLN A 62 23.02 -8.57 3.53
CA GLN A 62 23.88 -8.87 4.66
C GLN A 62 24.83 -10.00 4.27
N ARG A 63 26.11 -9.87 4.60
CA ARG A 63 27.06 -10.97 4.45
C ARG A 63 27.07 -11.79 5.73
N THR A 64 26.98 -13.09 5.59
CA THR A 64 27.17 -14.02 6.71
C THR A 64 28.57 -13.88 7.30
N ARG A 65 28.70 -14.23 8.58
CA ARG A 65 29.94 -14.03 9.35
C ARG A 65 31.15 -14.78 8.80
N ASP A 66 30.92 -15.91 8.13
CA ASP A 66 31.95 -16.69 7.45
C ASP A 66 32.21 -16.22 6.01
N GLY A 67 31.47 -15.21 5.54
CA GLY A 67 31.64 -14.57 4.24
C GLY A 67 31.22 -15.43 3.04
N ARG A 68 30.59 -16.58 3.27
CA ARG A 68 30.26 -17.55 2.22
C ARG A 68 28.90 -17.28 1.58
N ASP A 69 27.94 -16.84 2.38
CA ASP A 69 26.57 -16.61 1.93
C ASP A 69 26.18 -15.12 2.01
N VAL A 70 25.31 -14.71 1.10
CA VAL A 70 24.72 -13.37 1.04
C VAL A 70 23.23 -13.50 1.26
N ILE A 71 22.74 -12.86 2.32
CA ILE A 71 21.32 -12.76 2.63
C ILE A 71 20.77 -11.54 1.91
N LEU A 72 19.70 -11.70 1.16
CA LEU A 72 19.07 -10.65 0.38
C LEU A 72 17.72 -10.29 1.01
N ALA A 73 17.48 -8.98 1.12
CA ALA A 73 16.18 -8.42 1.48
C ALA A 73 15.79 -7.37 0.45
N THR A 74 14.49 -7.25 0.18
CA THR A 74 13.97 -6.30 -0.80
C THR A 74 12.82 -5.52 -0.21
N ALA A 75 12.74 -4.25 -0.60
CA ALA A 75 11.58 -3.42 -0.38
C ALA A 75 11.04 -2.97 -1.73
N PHE A 76 9.73 -3.02 -1.90
CA PHE A 76 9.00 -2.44 -3.01
C PHE A 76 7.98 -1.47 -2.46
N VAL A 77 7.89 -0.29 -3.05
CA VAL A 77 6.85 0.69 -2.79
C VAL A 77 6.22 1.03 -4.13
N THR A 78 4.95 0.67 -4.28
CA THR A 78 4.13 1.07 -5.42
C THR A 78 3.37 2.32 -5.03
N VAL A 79 3.50 3.38 -5.84
CA VAL A 79 2.82 4.66 -5.65
C VAL A 79 1.67 4.73 -6.65
N TYR A 80 0.44 4.72 -6.14
CA TYR A 80 -0.76 4.92 -6.94
C TYR A 80 -1.08 6.41 -7.07
N GLU A 81 -1.83 6.78 -8.09
CA GLU A 81 -2.34 8.14 -8.25
C GLU A 81 -3.33 8.49 -7.13
N GLN A 82 -4.15 7.52 -6.72
CA GLN A 82 -5.24 7.71 -5.77
C GLN A 82 -5.16 6.74 -4.59
N ALA A 83 -5.59 7.21 -3.42
CA ALA A 83 -5.65 6.44 -2.18
C ALA A 83 -6.99 5.73 -1.95
N PRO A 84 -8.16 6.36 -2.13
CA PRO A 84 -9.45 5.74 -1.82
C PRO A 84 -9.59 4.37 -2.48
N SER A 85 -10.30 3.45 -1.81
CA SER A 85 -10.49 2.03 -2.17
C SER A 85 -9.25 1.15 -2.32
N LEU A 86 -8.04 1.70 -2.25
CA LEU A 86 -6.82 0.95 -2.58
C LEU A 86 -6.66 -0.32 -1.73
N SER A 87 -7.01 -0.28 -0.44
CA SER A 87 -6.92 -1.47 0.40
C SER A 87 -7.90 -2.58 0.01
N SER A 88 -9.12 -2.24 -0.42
CA SER A 88 -10.06 -3.25 -0.93
C SER A 88 -9.61 -3.80 -2.27
N GLU A 89 -9.19 -2.94 -3.20
CA GLU A 89 -8.80 -3.35 -4.55
C GLU A 89 -7.55 -4.25 -4.54
N VAL A 90 -6.53 -3.87 -3.75
CA VAL A 90 -5.35 -4.74 -3.55
C VAL A 90 -5.75 -6.06 -2.91
N ARG A 91 -6.66 -6.04 -1.95
CA ARG A 91 -7.08 -7.27 -1.27
C ARG A 91 -7.85 -8.20 -2.20
N ASP A 92 -8.77 -7.68 -3.00
CA ASP A 92 -9.51 -8.46 -3.98
C ASP A 92 -8.54 -9.05 -5.00
N ARG A 93 -7.53 -8.29 -5.42
CA ARG A 93 -6.47 -8.79 -6.32
C ARG A 93 -5.63 -9.90 -5.69
N LEU A 94 -5.28 -9.79 -4.41
CA LEU A 94 -4.59 -10.87 -3.68
C LEU A 94 -5.42 -12.15 -3.65
N ASP A 95 -6.72 -12.02 -3.40
CA ASP A 95 -7.65 -13.14 -3.35
C ASP A 95 -7.82 -13.79 -4.76
N GLU A 96 -7.73 -13.01 -5.84
CA GLU A 96 -7.76 -13.50 -7.24
C GLU A 96 -6.49 -14.23 -7.69
N LEU A 97 -5.31 -13.79 -7.23
CA LEU A 97 -4.05 -14.41 -7.63
C LEU A 97 -3.99 -15.88 -7.22
N GLY A 98 -4.64 -16.25 -6.11
CA GLY A 98 -4.86 -17.65 -5.68
C GLY A 98 -3.59 -18.46 -5.39
N SER A 99 -2.40 -17.88 -5.58
CA SER A 99 -1.09 -18.50 -5.43
C SER A 99 -0.44 -18.24 -4.06
N TYR A 100 -1.11 -17.47 -3.21
CA TYR A 100 -0.60 -17.08 -1.89
C TYR A 100 -1.61 -17.42 -0.80
N ASP A 101 -1.14 -18.00 0.29
CA ASP A 101 -1.88 -18.02 1.53
C ASP A 101 -1.70 -16.66 2.22
N VAL A 102 -2.78 -15.88 2.31
CA VAL A 102 -2.75 -14.54 2.90
C VAL A 102 -3.18 -14.59 4.37
N VAL A 103 -2.25 -14.26 5.26
CA VAL A 103 -2.48 -14.17 6.70
C VAL A 103 -2.41 -12.71 7.14
N VAL A 104 -3.38 -12.27 7.95
CA VAL A 104 -3.30 -10.95 8.61
C VAL A 104 -2.54 -11.12 9.92
N GLU A 105 -1.49 -10.33 10.11
CA GLU A 105 -0.67 -10.37 11.32
C GLU A 105 -0.25 -8.97 11.74
N LYS A 106 0.18 -8.86 13.00
CA LYS A 106 0.61 -7.60 13.59
C LYS A 106 2.13 -7.58 13.71
N ASN A 107 2.77 -6.61 13.06
CA ASN A 107 4.21 -6.37 13.12
C ASN A 107 4.46 -4.90 13.49
N GLU A 108 5.36 -4.61 14.43
CA GLU A 108 5.66 -3.24 14.88
C GLU A 108 4.43 -2.42 15.29
N GLY A 109 3.41 -3.08 15.84
CA GLY A 109 2.16 -2.42 16.24
C GLY A 109 1.15 -2.20 15.11
N GLU A 110 1.54 -2.47 13.87
CA GLU A 110 0.76 -2.24 12.64
C GLU A 110 0.23 -3.57 12.07
N TRP A 111 -0.95 -3.53 11.44
CA TRP A 111 -1.55 -4.71 10.81
C TRP A 111 -1.09 -4.83 9.36
N MET A 112 -0.69 -6.02 8.95
CA MET A 112 -0.11 -6.27 7.63
C MET A 112 -0.57 -7.62 7.09
N TRP A 113 -0.53 -7.79 5.77
CA TRP A 113 -0.72 -9.08 5.12
C TRP A 113 0.62 -9.77 4.96
N ARG A 114 0.78 -10.94 5.57
CA ARG A 114 1.85 -11.88 5.23
C ARG A 114 1.38 -12.78 4.11
N LEU A 115 2.14 -12.82 3.02
CA LEU A 115 1.90 -13.73 1.91
C LEU A 115 2.89 -14.89 2.01
N ASP A 116 2.37 -16.10 2.08
CA ASP A 116 3.17 -17.32 2.04
C ASP A 116 3.03 -17.98 0.66
N SER A 117 4.15 -18.08 -0.06
CA SER A 117 4.25 -18.83 -1.33
C SER A 117 5.07 -20.11 -1.19
N GLY A 118 5.46 -20.49 0.03
CA GLY A 118 6.34 -21.62 0.32
C GLY A 118 7.84 -21.39 0.00
N GLU A 119 8.17 -20.37 -0.79
CA GLU A 119 9.57 -20.10 -1.20
C GLU A 119 10.16 -18.86 -0.50
N LEU A 120 9.44 -17.75 -0.50
CA LEU A 120 9.91 -16.45 0.00
C LEU A 120 8.86 -15.84 0.93
N PRO A 121 9.25 -15.35 2.12
CA PRO A 121 8.34 -14.60 2.97
C PRO A 121 8.11 -13.21 2.38
N TRP A 122 6.84 -12.82 2.25
CA TRP A 122 6.45 -11.46 1.88
C TRP A 122 5.55 -10.84 2.93
N LEU A 123 5.78 -9.56 3.21
CA LEU A 123 4.94 -8.73 4.06
C LEU A 123 4.45 -7.55 3.23
N LEU A 124 3.16 -7.27 3.28
CA LEU A 124 2.49 -6.31 2.40
C LEU A 124 1.48 -5.49 3.20
N TRP A 125 1.44 -4.17 2.99
CA TRP A 125 0.40 -3.32 3.56
C TRP A 125 0.17 -2.06 2.74
N VAL A 126 -0.99 -1.45 2.92
CA VAL A 126 -1.36 -0.17 2.30
C VAL A 126 -1.18 0.96 3.31
N SER A 127 -0.71 2.11 2.84
CA SER A 127 -0.56 3.36 3.58
C SER A 127 -0.96 4.51 2.67
N GLY A 128 -2.18 5.03 2.77
CA GLY A 128 -2.74 6.00 1.84
C GLY A 128 -2.72 5.47 0.41
N ARG A 129 -2.00 6.16 -0.49
CA ARG A 129 -1.82 5.75 -1.91
C ARG A 129 -0.62 4.84 -2.15
N TYR A 130 0.02 4.36 -1.09
CA TYR A 130 1.24 3.55 -1.18
C TYR A 130 0.92 2.10 -0.84
N LEU A 131 1.41 1.17 -1.65
CA LEU A 131 1.46 -0.25 -1.32
C LEU A 131 2.92 -0.62 -1.04
N VAL A 132 3.21 -1.03 0.19
CA VAL A 132 4.56 -1.41 0.61
C VAL A 132 4.64 -2.93 0.68
N LYS A 133 5.64 -3.51 0.03
CA LYS A 133 5.94 -4.94 0.02
C LYS A 133 7.39 -5.18 0.44
N LEU A 134 7.61 -5.96 1.48
CA LEU A 134 8.94 -6.36 1.95
C LEU A 134 9.15 -7.86 1.72
N GLY A 135 10.35 -8.22 1.25
CA GLY A 135 10.75 -9.60 0.99
C GLY A 135 12.02 -9.97 1.73
N GLY A 136 12.01 -11.16 2.32
CA GLY A 136 13.15 -11.77 3.00
C GLY A 136 13.83 -12.86 2.17
N PRO A 137 14.90 -13.48 2.70
CA PRO A 137 15.57 -14.61 2.06
C PRO A 137 14.69 -15.87 2.06
N PRO A 138 14.93 -16.84 1.15
CA PRO A 138 14.25 -18.12 1.16
C PRO A 138 14.37 -18.86 2.49
N GLY A 139 13.25 -19.31 3.05
CA GLY A 139 13.19 -20.03 4.33
C GLY A 139 13.62 -19.22 5.56
N GLY A 140 13.87 -17.91 5.42
CA GLY A 140 14.16 -17.01 6.53
C GLY A 140 12.99 -16.10 6.89
N ALA A 141 13.26 -15.07 7.69
CA ALA A 141 12.31 -14.01 8.02
C ALA A 141 12.73 -12.69 7.36
N ILE A 142 11.78 -11.79 7.16
CA ILE A 142 12.08 -10.41 6.78
C ILE A 142 12.80 -9.73 7.96
N PRO A 143 13.90 -8.99 7.74
CA PRO A 143 14.63 -8.33 8.83
C PRO A 143 13.73 -7.35 9.60
N GLU A 144 13.74 -7.44 10.92
CA GLU A 144 12.90 -6.63 11.82
C GLU A 144 13.15 -5.13 11.63
N GLU A 145 14.41 -4.72 11.53
CA GLU A 145 14.79 -3.31 11.32
C GLU A 145 14.29 -2.77 9.98
N LEU A 146 14.12 -3.64 8.97
CA LEU A 146 13.54 -3.27 7.69
C LEU A 146 12.04 -3.06 7.81
N VAL A 147 11.34 -3.93 8.56
CA VAL A 147 9.91 -3.78 8.86
C VAL A 147 9.68 -2.49 9.64
N GLU A 148 10.41 -2.27 10.73
CA GLU A 148 10.33 -1.06 11.56
C GLU A 148 10.57 0.20 10.73
N THR A 149 11.66 0.23 9.96
CA THR A 149 12.02 1.40 9.14
C THR A 149 10.91 1.77 8.15
N TYR A 150 10.29 0.78 7.51
CA TYR A 150 9.25 1.04 6.52
C TYR A 150 7.87 1.29 7.14
N ALA A 151 7.53 0.62 8.25
CA ALA A 151 6.30 0.91 9.00
C ALA A 151 6.31 2.34 9.57
N ASP A 152 7.49 2.82 10.00
CA ASP A 152 7.71 4.19 10.46
C ASP A 152 7.49 5.25 9.38
N LEU A 153 7.81 4.92 8.12
CA LEU A 153 7.62 5.80 6.96
C LEU A 153 6.21 5.68 6.36
N TYR A 154 5.63 4.50 6.44
CA TYR A 154 4.35 4.13 5.85
C TYR A 154 3.48 3.42 6.90
N PRO A 155 2.85 4.17 7.82
CA PRO A 155 1.95 3.58 8.80
C PRO A 155 0.81 2.82 8.13
N SER A 156 0.46 1.64 8.63
CA SER A 156 -0.51 0.79 7.95
C SER A 156 -1.92 1.33 8.08
N ASP A 157 -2.64 1.41 6.97
CA ASP A 157 -4.07 1.71 6.98
C ASP A 157 -4.91 0.52 7.43
N LEU A 158 -4.33 -0.68 7.57
CA LEU A 158 -5.08 -1.91 7.84
C LEU A 158 -5.48 -2.08 9.32
N ASN A 159 -6.58 -2.80 9.52
CA ASN A 159 -7.06 -3.28 10.81
C ASN A 159 -6.77 -4.78 11.01
N GLU A 160 -7.22 -5.33 12.13
CA GLU A 160 -7.03 -6.74 12.50
C GLU A 160 -7.68 -7.76 11.54
N HIS A 161 -8.56 -7.30 10.66
CA HIS A 161 -9.20 -8.09 9.62
C HIS A 161 -8.53 -7.90 8.25
N GLY A 162 -7.42 -7.15 8.19
CA GLY A 162 -6.72 -6.84 6.95
C GLY A 162 -7.53 -5.95 6.01
N ARG A 163 -8.44 -5.13 6.54
CA ARG A 163 -9.21 -4.12 5.79
C ARG A 163 -8.78 -2.73 6.23
N ALA A 164 -8.99 -1.72 5.40
CA ALA A 164 -8.71 -0.34 5.81
C ALA A 164 -9.49 0.04 7.08
N ARG A 165 -8.83 0.74 8.01
CA ARG A 165 -9.46 1.36 9.17
C ARG A 165 -10.44 2.44 8.71
N GLU A 166 -11.52 2.61 9.44
CA GLU A 166 -12.44 3.73 9.19
C GLU A 166 -11.68 5.06 9.32
N GLY A 167 -11.84 5.93 8.32
CA GLY A 167 -11.13 7.21 8.24
C GLY A 167 -9.69 7.16 7.73
N ALA A 168 -9.16 5.96 7.42
CA ALA A 168 -7.89 5.85 6.70
C ALA A 168 -8.02 6.40 5.27
N ALA A 169 -6.93 6.92 4.71
CA ALA A 169 -6.94 7.48 3.35
C ALA A 169 -7.23 6.42 2.27
N SER A 170 -6.89 5.16 2.54
CA SER A 170 -7.19 4.03 1.65
C SER A 170 -8.61 3.48 1.78
N HIS A 171 -9.41 4.01 2.71
CA HIS A 171 -10.81 3.64 2.89
C HIS A 171 -11.72 4.49 1.99
N GLY A 172 -12.80 3.93 1.47
CA GLY A 172 -13.82 4.64 0.70
C GLY A 172 -14.02 4.08 -0.70
N ALA A 173 -14.84 4.78 -1.50
CA ALA A 173 -15.11 4.42 -2.88
C ALA A 173 -13.96 4.85 -3.80
N SER A 174 -13.72 4.06 -4.85
CA SER A 174 -12.81 4.44 -5.93
C SER A 174 -13.36 5.66 -6.65
N ALA A 175 -12.51 6.63 -7.01
CA ALA A 175 -12.98 7.75 -7.83
C ALA A 175 -13.30 7.32 -9.27
N ALA A 176 -12.91 6.10 -9.67
CA ALA A 176 -13.25 5.51 -10.96
C ALA A 176 -14.74 5.10 -11.08
N SER A 177 -15.48 5.03 -9.96
CA SER A 177 -16.87 4.57 -9.95
C SER A 177 -17.92 5.66 -10.23
N ASP A 178 -17.52 6.93 -10.37
CA ASP A 178 -18.47 8.06 -10.52
C ASP A 178 -18.82 8.42 -11.98
N GLU A 179 -18.28 7.73 -12.98
CA GLU A 179 -18.70 7.88 -14.39
C GLU A 179 -19.52 6.65 -14.83
N GLY A 180 -20.78 6.55 -14.39
CA GLY A 180 -21.59 5.39 -14.77
C GLY A 180 -23.08 5.35 -14.40
N GLU A 181 -23.70 6.44 -13.95
CA GLU A 181 -25.12 6.63 -14.28
C GLU A 181 -25.13 7.23 -15.69
N ASP A 182 -25.17 6.37 -16.72
CA ASP A 182 -25.55 6.76 -18.08
C ASP A 182 -26.94 7.39 -17.97
N PRO A 183 -27.11 8.73 -18.05
CA PRO A 183 -28.44 9.27 -18.20
C PRO A 183 -28.89 8.74 -19.54
N GLU A 184 -29.86 7.83 -19.50
CA GLU A 184 -30.54 7.24 -20.64
C GLU A 184 -30.22 8.01 -21.91
N LEU A 185 -29.54 7.39 -22.88
CA LEU A 185 -29.58 7.81 -24.26
C LEU A 185 -31.07 7.87 -24.67
N GLU A 186 -31.74 8.96 -24.30
CA GLU A 186 -33.05 9.37 -24.76
C GLU A 186 -32.83 9.61 -26.24
N MET A 187 -33.03 8.55 -27.01
CA MET A 187 -33.12 8.62 -28.44
C MET A 187 -34.06 9.79 -28.78
N PRO A 188 -33.58 10.82 -29.49
CA PRO A 188 -34.43 11.92 -29.89
C PRO A 188 -35.67 11.39 -30.59
N SER A 189 -36.85 11.87 -30.20
CA SER A 189 -38.14 11.38 -30.72
C SER A 189 -38.27 11.49 -32.25
N SER A 190 -37.35 12.20 -32.91
CA SER A 190 -37.24 12.32 -34.36
C SER A 190 -36.82 11.03 -35.10
N LEU A 191 -36.46 9.95 -34.41
CA LEU A 191 -36.13 8.65 -35.02
C LEU A 191 -37.25 7.59 -34.92
N ARG A 192 -38.42 7.92 -34.36
CA ARG A 192 -39.54 6.95 -34.18
C ARG A 192 -40.60 6.93 -35.29
N GLU A 193 -40.61 7.87 -36.22
CA GLU A 193 -41.65 7.94 -37.26
C GLU A 193 -41.06 7.79 -38.67
N GLY A 194 -41.18 6.58 -39.21
CA GLY A 194 -40.71 6.24 -40.55
C GLY A 194 -40.97 4.79 -40.94
N ALA A 195 -42.15 4.24 -40.62
CA ALA A 195 -42.62 2.99 -41.22
C ALA A 195 -43.77 3.32 -42.19
N PRO A 196 -43.64 3.03 -43.51
CA PRO A 196 -44.70 3.30 -44.48
C PRO A 196 -45.90 2.37 -44.27
N GLN A 197 -47.10 2.87 -44.56
CA GLN A 197 -48.34 2.10 -44.64
C GLN A 197 -48.33 1.12 -45.82
#